data_AF-A0A8T3V4M7-F1
#
_entry.id   AF-A0A8T3V4M7-F1
#
_cell.length_a   1.000
_cell.length_b   1.000
_cell.length_c   1.000
_cell.angle_alpha   90.00
_cell.angle_beta   90.00
_cell.angle_gamma   90.00
#
_symmetry.space_group_name_H-M   'P 1'
#
loop_
_entity.id
_entity.type
_entity.pdbx_description
1 polymer ?
#
loop_
_entity_poly.entity_id
_entity_poly.type
_entity_poly.pdbx_seq_one_letter_code
_entity_poly.pdbx_strand_id
1 'polypeptide(L)'
;MKVICSSEESLYRPEAVRWRQRMEMMKPLGDTVVLLPCSMKKPYSNSKSHQKFRKITRSFQELIVTSPFGICPRELENTFPIQSYDVSTTGSWSQDEIDESGKLIRKYCEGKTIIANLAGGYLESCEQYVDDFVNVCVDERPTSPNSLYNLRMELKKHQRVNRREKTLHELRSIAMYQFGENAYEFIPDNVKTKGMYHKRILSDGKQLALLNKDHGLFRLNLPGGEILKDLGIHIVNIDFNLETNTVFAPGIKKADHKIIPNDEVVVVKDDTVVGVGKAIMTGREMEECGNGIGVKIKHRVK
;
A
#
# COMPACT_ATOMS: atom_id res chain seq x y z
N MET A 1 11.15 -2.93 11.93
CA MET A 1 10.15 -3.24 12.97
C MET A 1 9.22 -4.30 12.40
N LYS A 2 8.99 -5.39 13.12
CA LYS A 2 8.12 -6.50 12.70
C LYS A 2 6.81 -6.41 13.49
N VAL A 3 5.67 -6.48 12.83
CA VAL A 3 4.36 -6.56 13.50
C VAL A 3 4.16 -8.00 13.96
N ILE A 4 3.95 -8.22 15.26
CA ILE A 4 3.73 -9.57 15.82
C ILE A 4 2.22 -9.80 15.89
N CYS A 5 1.73 -10.80 15.17
CA CYS A 5 0.32 -11.19 15.18
C CYS A 5 0.21 -12.61 15.77
N SER A 6 0.17 -12.71 17.10
CA SER A 6 0.24 -14.00 17.81
C SER A 6 -1.10 -14.52 18.32
N SER A 7 -2.13 -13.68 18.33
CA SER A 7 -3.46 -13.98 18.86
C SER A 7 -4.57 -13.31 18.04
N GLU A 8 -5.83 -13.64 18.30
CA GLU A 8 -6.99 -13.06 17.60
C GLU A 8 -7.07 -11.54 17.75
N GLU A 9 -6.62 -10.99 18.89
CA GLU A 9 -6.56 -9.54 19.13
C GLU A 9 -5.64 -8.82 18.15
N SER A 10 -4.79 -9.55 17.43
CA SER A 10 -3.96 -9.01 16.35
C SER A 10 -4.78 -8.41 15.23
N LEU A 11 -6.05 -8.83 15.08
CA LEU A 11 -7.02 -8.24 14.16
C LEU A 11 -7.29 -6.77 14.46
N TYR A 12 -7.20 -6.36 15.72
CA TYR A 12 -7.51 -5.02 16.21
C TYR A 12 -6.27 -4.14 16.43
N ARG A 13 -5.08 -4.64 16.08
CA ARG A 13 -3.86 -3.83 16.10
C ARG A 13 -4.03 -2.58 15.23
N PRO A 14 -3.54 -1.40 15.68
CA PRO A 14 -3.65 -0.17 14.91
C PRO A 14 -3.10 -0.30 13.48
N GLU A 15 -2.02 -1.07 13.29
CA GLU A 15 -1.44 -1.30 11.97
C GLU A 15 -2.35 -2.14 11.07
N ALA A 16 -3.05 -3.13 11.63
CA ALA A 16 -3.99 -3.99 10.89
C ALA A 16 -5.26 -3.24 10.52
N VAL A 17 -5.84 -2.52 11.49
CA VAL A 17 -7.03 -1.69 11.28
C VAL A 17 -6.76 -0.61 10.23
N ARG A 18 -5.65 0.13 10.38
CA ARG A 18 -5.27 1.17 9.42
C ARG A 18 -5.02 0.59 8.03
N TRP A 19 -4.39 -0.58 7.94
CA TRP A 19 -4.20 -1.25 6.65
C TRP A 19 -5.54 -1.58 5.98
N ARG A 20 -6.46 -2.22 6.70
CA ARG A 20 -7.78 -2.59 6.16
C ARG A 20 -8.56 -1.37 5.69
N GLN A 21 -8.59 -0.30 6.48
CA GLN A 21 -9.18 0.99 6.08
C GLN A 21 -8.54 1.57 4.82
N ARG A 22 -7.22 1.42 4.66
CA ARG A 22 -6.52 1.88 3.44
C ARG A 22 -6.86 1.01 2.24
N MET A 23 -7.11 -0.30 2.44
CA MET A 23 -7.49 -1.22 1.36
C MET A 23 -8.86 -0.90 0.78
N GLU A 24 -9.76 -0.31 1.58
CA GLU A 24 -11.07 0.14 1.11
C GLU A 24 -11.02 1.22 0.01
N MET A 25 -9.91 1.98 -0.08
CA MET A 25 -9.72 3.01 -1.11
C MET A 25 -9.04 2.45 -2.37
N MET A 26 -8.53 1.22 -2.32
CA MET A 26 -7.76 0.63 -3.42
C MET A 26 -8.70 0.09 -4.49
N LYS A 27 -8.28 0.20 -5.75
CA LYS A 27 -9.02 -0.30 -6.91
C LYS A 27 -8.15 -1.27 -7.71
N PRO A 28 -8.70 -2.38 -8.21
CA PRO A 28 -7.97 -3.33 -9.05
C PRO A 28 -7.69 -2.75 -10.44
N LEU A 29 -6.60 -3.22 -11.03
CA LEU A 29 -6.23 -2.90 -12.41
C LEU A 29 -6.76 -3.94 -13.40
N GLY A 30 -7.42 -3.48 -14.46
CA GLY A 30 -8.06 -4.37 -15.45
C GLY A 30 -9.35 -5.00 -14.92
N ASP A 31 -9.87 -5.98 -15.66
CA ASP A 31 -11.20 -6.55 -15.39
C ASP A 31 -11.18 -7.88 -14.63
N THR A 32 -10.00 -8.47 -14.46
CA THR A 32 -9.82 -9.78 -13.82
C THR A 32 -8.90 -9.69 -12.62
N VAL A 33 -9.38 -10.14 -11.46
CA VAL A 33 -8.63 -10.21 -10.20
C VAL A 33 -8.39 -11.68 -9.84
N VAL A 34 -7.12 -12.01 -9.58
CA VAL A 34 -6.71 -13.35 -9.17
C VAL A 34 -6.46 -13.39 -7.67
N LEU A 35 -7.27 -14.15 -6.94
CA LEU A 35 -7.11 -14.33 -5.50
C LEU A 35 -6.11 -15.44 -5.21
N LEU A 36 -5.11 -15.15 -4.37
CA LEU A 36 -4.05 -16.06 -3.98
C LEU A 36 -3.93 -16.13 -2.45
N PRO A 37 -3.57 -17.28 -1.86
CA PRO A 37 -3.32 -17.36 -0.43
C PRO A 37 -2.01 -16.65 -0.08
N CYS A 38 -1.90 -16.16 1.16
CA CYS A 38 -0.65 -15.62 1.68
C CYS A 38 0.46 -16.68 1.77
N SER A 39 1.67 -16.25 2.16
CA SER A 39 2.76 -17.17 2.45
C SER A 39 3.59 -16.70 3.64
N MET A 40 4.20 -17.64 4.36
CA MET A 40 5.08 -17.34 5.50
C MET A 40 6.23 -16.39 5.13
N LYS A 41 6.87 -16.62 3.96
CA LYS A 41 7.94 -15.74 3.46
C LYS A 41 7.34 -14.46 2.87
N LYS A 42 7.83 -13.31 3.34
CA LYS A 42 7.48 -11.96 2.88
C LYS A 42 8.71 -11.26 2.28
N PRO A 43 8.57 -10.39 1.27
CA PRO A 43 7.34 -10.17 0.48
C PRO A 43 6.89 -11.47 -0.22
N TYR A 44 5.59 -11.64 -0.42
CA TYR A 44 5.01 -12.92 -0.82
C TYR A 44 5.59 -13.43 -2.14
N SER A 45 5.85 -12.54 -3.10
CA SER A 45 6.45 -12.87 -4.39
C SER A 45 7.80 -13.59 -4.32
N ASN A 46 8.52 -13.51 -3.19
CA ASN A 46 9.77 -14.21 -2.95
C ASN A 46 9.60 -15.63 -2.38
N SER A 47 8.37 -16.05 -2.06
CA SER A 47 8.05 -17.41 -1.62
C SER A 47 8.05 -18.41 -2.77
N LYS A 48 8.35 -19.68 -2.48
CA LYS A 48 8.31 -20.76 -3.49
C LYS A 48 6.93 -20.90 -4.13
N SER A 49 5.85 -20.76 -3.34
CA SER A 49 4.47 -20.86 -3.81
C SER A 49 4.12 -19.72 -4.78
N HIS A 50 4.39 -18.47 -4.42
CA HIS A 50 4.10 -17.33 -5.29
C HIS A 50 5.00 -17.28 -6.52
N GLN A 51 6.24 -17.77 -6.46
CA GLN A 51 7.06 -17.94 -7.66
C GLN A 51 6.42 -18.90 -8.68
N LYS A 52 5.68 -19.93 -8.23
CA LYS A 52 4.89 -20.79 -9.13
C LYS A 52 3.68 -20.04 -9.68
N PHE A 53 2.91 -19.35 -8.84
CA PHE A 53 1.74 -18.56 -9.26
C PHE A 53 2.10 -17.51 -10.30
N ARG A 54 3.15 -16.71 -10.03
CA ARG A 54 3.58 -15.59 -10.89
C ARG A 54 4.04 -15.99 -12.28
N LYS A 55 4.42 -17.25 -12.51
CA LYS A 55 4.66 -17.76 -13.88
C LYS A 55 3.39 -17.69 -14.74
N ILE A 56 2.21 -17.67 -14.11
CA ILE A 56 0.89 -17.69 -14.74
C ILE A 56 0.21 -16.32 -14.56
N THR A 57 0.21 -15.76 -13.36
CA THR A 57 -0.64 -14.64 -12.94
C THR A 57 -0.06 -13.25 -13.17
N ARG A 58 1.24 -13.11 -13.49
CA ARG A 58 1.95 -11.81 -13.49
C ARG A 58 1.33 -10.71 -14.37
N SER A 59 0.51 -11.07 -15.35
CA SER A 59 -0.13 -10.15 -16.30
C SER A 59 -1.57 -9.77 -15.91
N PHE A 60 -2.03 -10.15 -14.71
CA PHE A 60 -3.36 -9.86 -14.17
C PHE A 60 -3.22 -9.11 -12.84
N GLN A 61 -4.32 -8.56 -12.30
CA GLN A 61 -4.31 -8.05 -10.94
C GLN A 61 -4.27 -9.23 -9.97
N GLU A 62 -3.32 -9.20 -9.05
CA GLU A 62 -3.15 -10.25 -8.04
C GLU A 62 -3.56 -9.66 -6.68
N LEU A 63 -4.47 -10.34 -6.00
CA LEU A 63 -4.90 -10.00 -4.65
C LEU A 63 -4.56 -11.15 -3.71
N ILE A 64 -3.74 -10.88 -2.70
CA ILE A 64 -3.34 -11.88 -1.71
C ILE A 64 -4.29 -11.77 -0.53
N VAL A 65 -5.04 -12.83 -0.26
CA VAL A 65 -5.89 -12.93 0.93
C VAL A 65 -5.00 -13.30 2.12
N THR A 66 -5.12 -12.57 3.22
CA THR A 66 -4.22 -12.71 4.37
C THR A 66 -4.89 -12.26 5.67
N SER A 67 -4.47 -12.83 6.80
CA SER A 67 -4.89 -12.37 8.13
C SER A 67 -3.66 -11.86 8.91
N PRO A 68 -3.81 -10.84 9.79
CA PRO A 68 -5.02 -10.06 10.13
C PRO A 68 -5.35 -8.92 9.16
N PHE A 69 -4.63 -8.83 8.04
CA PHE A 69 -4.68 -7.66 7.16
C PHE A 69 -5.80 -7.69 6.10
N GLY A 70 -6.59 -8.76 6.04
CA GLY A 70 -7.66 -8.98 5.07
C GLY A 70 -7.17 -9.30 3.67
N ILE A 71 -6.73 -8.26 2.96
CA ILE A 71 -6.26 -8.36 1.57
C ILE A 71 -4.97 -7.58 1.37
N CYS A 72 -4.19 -7.98 0.37
CA CYS A 72 -3.01 -7.25 -0.09
C CYS A 72 -2.95 -7.28 -1.61
N PRO A 73 -3.24 -6.17 -2.30
CA PRO A 73 -2.90 -6.01 -3.70
C PRO A 73 -1.39 -6.22 -3.90
N ARG A 74 -1.00 -6.97 -4.93
CA ARG A 74 0.40 -7.38 -5.12
C ARG A 74 1.38 -6.21 -5.11
N GLU A 75 1.00 -5.10 -5.71
CA GLU A 75 1.83 -3.90 -5.79
C GLU A 75 2.17 -3.29 -4.43
N LEU A 76 1.41 -3.62 -3.38
CA LEU A 76 1.64 -3.17 -2.02
C LEU A 76 2.39 -4.18 -1.14
N GLU A 77 2.77 -5.36 -1.64
CA GLU A 77 3.37 -6.42 -0.81
C GLU A 77 4.71 -6.03 -0.15
N ASN A 78 5.38 -5.01 -0.69
CA ASN A 78 6.64 -4.48 -0.17
C ASN A 78 6.42 -3.27 0.77
N THR A 79 5.18 -2.94 1.10
CA THR A 79 4.87 -1.82 1.99
C THR A 79 4.70 -2.33 3.42
N PHE A 80 5.10 -1.52 4.40
CA PHE A 80 4.76 -1.78 5.79
C PHE A 80 3.24 -1.67 5.99
N PRO A 81 2.57 -2.58 6.71
CA PRO A 81 3.13 -3.67 7.52
C PRO A 81 3.28 -5.03 6.82
N ILE A 82 2.71 -5.23 5.63
CA ILE A 82 2.66 -6.54 4.95
C ILE A 82 4.03 -7.16 4.73
N GLN A 83 5.02 -6.36 4.36
CA GLN A 83 6.37 -6.91 4.13
C GLN A 83 7.03 -7.44 5.41
N SER A 84 6.53 -7.09 6.61
CA SER A 84 7.19 -7.33 7.88
C SER A 84 6.19 -7.56 9.03
N TYR A 85 5.43 -8.65 8.94
CA TYR A 85 4.65 -9.17 10.07
C TYR A 85 4.97 -10.64 10.35
N ASP A 86 4.65 -11.11 11.55
CA ASP A 86 4.69 -12.51 11.96
C ASP A 86 3.30 -12.99 12.29
N VAL A 87 2.98 -14.25 11.96
CA VAL A 87 1.70 -14.87 12.34
C VAL A 87 1.96 -16.26 12.88
N SER A 88 1.27 -16.63 13.96
CA SER A 88 1.12 -18.03 14.35
C SER A 88 0.30 -18.73 13.27
N THR A 89 0.88 -19.76 12.63
CA THR A 89 0.20 -20.51 11.58
C THR A 89 -0.58 -21.66 12.21
N THR A 90 -1.66 -21.32 12.93
CA THR A 90 -2.56 -22.31 13.54
C THR A 90 -3.43 -23.02 12.49
N GLY A 91 -3.63 -22.38 11.32
CA GLY A 91 -4.38 -22.95 10.20
C GLY A 91 -5.90 -22.85 10.32
N SER A 92 -6.41 -22.52 11.52
CA SER A 92 -7.81 -22.17 11.78
C SER A 92 -8.04 -20.68 11.59
N TRP A 93 -9.09 -20.30 10.87
CA TRP A 93 -9.55 -18.92 10.74
C TRP A 93 -10.75 -18.70 11.65
N SER A 94 -10.74 -17.62 12.42
CA SER A 94 -11.90 -17.20 13.19
C SER A 94 -12.96 -16.56 12.28
N GLN A 95 -14.20 -16.49 12.77
CA GLN A 95 -15.29 -15.84 12.03
C GLN A 95 -14.97 -14.36 11.74
N ASP A 96 -14.33 -13.66 12.67
CA ASP A 96 -13.93 -12.27 12.48
C ASP A 96 -12.89 -12.13 11.35
N GLU A 97 -11.93 -13.06 11.24
CA GLU A 97 -10.92 -13.05 10.17
C GLU A 97 -11.55 -13.28 8.80
N ILE A 98 -12.50 -14.22 8.72
CA ILE A 98 -13.30 -14.52 7.54
C ILE A 98 -14.11 -13.28 7.13
N ASP A 99 -14.79 -12.65 8.09
CA ASP A 99 -15.65 -11.49 7.86
C ASP A 99 -14.87 -10.26 7.38
N GLU A 100 -13.78 -9.91 8.06
CA GLU A 100 -12.95 -8.75 7.70
C GLU A 100 -12.32 -8.93 6.32
N SER A 101 -11.86 -10.14 5.99
CA SER A 101 -11.27 -10.45 4.68
C SER A 101 -12.33 -10.44 3.58
N GLY A 102 -13.46 -11.10 3.81
CA GLY A 102 -14.54 -11.24 2.83
C GLY A 102 -15.18 -9.91 2.45
N LYS A 103 -15.45 -9.03 3.43
CA LYS A 103 -15.97 -7.67 3.18
C LYS A 103 -15.02 -6.87 2.28
N LEU A 104 -13.72 -6.97 2.53
CA LEU A 104 -12.70 -6.29 1.72
C LEU A 104 -12.58 -6.91 0.32
N ILE A 105 -12.63 -8.24 0.18
CA ILE A 105 -12.63 -8.90 -1.14
C ILE A 105 -13.83 -8.42 -1.96
N ARG A 106 -15.04 -8.44 -1.39
CA ARG A 106 -16.27 -7.98 -2.05
C ARG A 106 -16.15 -6.54 -2.54
N LYS A 107 -15.70 -5.63 -1.69
CA LYS A 107 -15.53 -4.20 -2.02
C LYS A 107 -14.45 -3.98 -3.08
N TYR A 108 -13.28 -4.61 -2.93
CA TYR A 108 -12.17 -4.43 -3.85
C TYR A 108 -12.46 -5.03 -5.24
N CYS A 109 -13.17 -6.15 -5.31
CA CYS A 109 -13.45 -6.86 -6.55
C CYS A 109 -14.80 -6.48 -7.19
N GLU A 110 -15.46 -5.42 -6.72
CA GLU A 110 -16.75 -4.99 -7.26
C GLU A 110 -16.70 -4.75 -8.78
N GLY A 111 -17.60 -5.41 -9.53
CA GLY A 111 -17.67 -5.32 -10.98
C GLY A 111 -16.51 -6.00 -11.72
N LYS A 112 -15.76 -6.89 -11.07
CA LYS A 112 -14.63 -7.61 -11.66
C LYS A 112 -14.89 -9.11 -11.78
N THR A 113 -14.24 -9.74 -12.74
CA THR A 113 -14.18 -11.19 -12.81
C THR A 113 -13.17 -11.73 -11.80
N ILE A 114 -13.61 -12.61 -10.91
CA ILE A 114 -12.81 -13.13 -9.82
C ILE A 114 -12.39 -14.57 -10.12
N ILE A 115 -11.09 -14.84 -10.11
CA ILE A 115 -10.52 -16.18 -10.24
C ILE A 115 -9.78 -16.50 -8.95
N ALA A 116 -10.34 -17.38 -8.14
CA ALA A 116 -9.77 -17.77 -6.87
C ALA A 116 -8.90 -19.02 -7.02
N ASN A 117 -7.68 -18.99 -6.50
CA ASN A 117 -6.88 -20.19 -6.27
C ASN A 117 -6.66 -20.35 -4.75
N LEU A 118 -7.77 -20.52 -4.03
CA LEU A 118 -7.84 -20.48 -2.56
C LEU A 118 -8.28 -21.84 -2.00
N ALA A 119 -8.02 -22.06 -0.71
CA ALA A 119 -8.44 -23.24 0.04
C ALA A 119 -8.62 -22.89 1.53
N GLY A 120 -9.40 -23.69 2.28
CA GLY A 120 -9.68 -23.49 3.72
C GLY A 120 -10.27 -22.11 4.01
N GLY A 121 -9.91 -21.52 5.16
CA GLY A 121 -10.42 -20.20 5.58
C GLY A 121 -10.24 -19.06 4.57
N TYR A 122 -9.24 -19.13 3.68
CA TYR A 122 -9.12 -18.16 2.59
C TYR A 122 -10.29 -18.28 1.59
N LEU A 123 -10.65 -19.50 1.23
CA LEU A 123 -11.78 -19.76 0.33
C LEU A 123 -13.11 -19.41 1.02
N GLU A 124 -13.27 -19.79 2.29
CA GLU A 124 -14.46 -19.48 3.09
C GLU A 124 -14.72 -17.96 3.15
N SER A 125 -13.68 -17.15 3.33
CA SER A 125 -13.80 -15.68 3.29
C SER A 125 -14.32 -15.13 1.97
N CYS A 126 -14.02 -15.81 0.85
CA CYS A 126 -14.53 -15.44 -0.46
C CYS A 126 -15.98 -15.92 -0.63
N GLU A 127 -16.25 -17.19 -0.33
CA GLU A 127 -17.57 -17.84 -0.51
C GLU A 127 -18.67 -17.14 0.29
N GLN A 128 -18.37 -16.63 1.49
CA GLN A 128 -19.37 -15.99 2.34
C GLN A 128 -19.83 -14.61 1.83
N TYR A 129 -19.02 -13.92 1.01
CA TYR A 129 -19.25 -12.52 0.64
C TYR A 129 -19.29 -12.25 -0.87
N VAL A 130 -18.89 -13.21 -1.69
CA VAL A 130 -18.79 -13.08 -3.15
C VAL A 130 -19.59 -14.19 -3.81
N ASP A 131 -20.68 -13.80 -4.46
CA ASP A 131 -21.61 -14.76 -5.08
C ASP A 131 -21.06 -15.37 -6.39
N ASP A 132 -20.31 -14.58 -7.18
CA ASP A 132 -19.83 -15.00 -8.50
C ASP A 132 -18.30 -14.95 -8.57
N PHE A 133 -17.69 -16.14 -8.50
CA PHE A 133 -16.26 -16.32 -8.73
C PHE A 133 -15.95 -17.74 -9.20
N VAL A 134 -14.81 -17.91 -9.88
CA VAL A 134 -14.33 -19.22 -10.33
C VAL A 134 -13.21 -19.69 -9.43
N ASN A 135 -13.46 -20.70 -8.59
CA ASN A 135 -12.39 -21.38 -7.85
C ASN A 135 -11.70 -22.42 -8.73
N VAL A 136 -10.39 -22.27 -8.95
CA VAL A 136 -9.57 -23.19 -9.75
C VAL A 136 -8.72 -24.14 -8.90
N CYS A 137 -8.77 -23.99 -7.58
CA CYS A 137 -8.04 -24.84 -6.65
C CYS A 137 -8.66 -26.25 -6.56
N VAL A 138 -7.82 -27.27 -6.62
CA VAL A 138 -8.22 -28.69 -6.53
C VAL A 138 -7.55 -29.33 -5.31
N ASP A 139 -8.30 -30.18 -4.61
CA ASP A 139 -7.85 -30.96 -3.44
C ASP A 139 -7.22 -30.09 -2.32
N GLU A 140 -7.74 -28.88 -2.12
CA GLU A 140 -7.22 -27.89 -1.14
C GLU A 140 -5.73 -27.55 -1.33
N ARG A 141 -5.19 -27.75 -2.54
CA ARG A 141 -3.77 -27.57 -2.84
C ARG A 141 -3.57 -26.54 -3.94
N PRO A 142 -3.47 -25.24 -3.59
CA PRO A 142 -3.28 -24.16 -4.57
C PRO A 142 -2.04 -24.31 -5.45
N THR A 143 -0.99 -25.01 -4.97
CA THR A 143 0.27 -25.21 -5.69
C THR A 143 0.40 -26.56 -6.40
N SER A 144 -0.66 -27.38 -6.41
CA SER A 144 -0.66 -28.67 -7.12
C SER A 144 -0.58 -28.47 -8.64
N PRO A 145 -0.07 -29.46 -9.40
CA PRO A 145 -0.07 -29.38 -10.86
C PRO A 145 -1.45 -29.12 -11.47
N ASN A 146 -2.51 -29.73 -10.90
CA ASN A 146 -3.88 -29.59 -11.37
C ASN A 146 -4.42 -28.17 -11.11
N SER A 147 -4.26 -27.62 -9.90
CA SER A 147 -4.67 -26.25 -9.59
C SER A 147 -3.95 -25.22 -10.47
N LEU A 148 -2.64 -25.40 -10.69
CA LEU A 148 -1.86 -24.52 -11.57
C LEU A 148 -2.25 -24.67 -13.06
N TYR A 149 -2.64 -25.87 -13.49
CA TYR A 149 -3.16 -26.10 -14.83
C TYR A 149 -4.51 -25.39 -15.03
N ASN A 150 -5.46 -25.59 -14.10
CA ASN A 150 -6.78 -24.96 -14.12
C ASN A 150 -6.65 -23.43 -14.09
N LEU A 151 -5.83 -22.89 -13.20
CA LEU A 151 -5.52 -21.46 -13.12
C LEU A 151 -5.02 -20.91 -14.46
N ARG A 152 -4.11 -21.63 -15.12
CA ARG A 152 -3.58 -21.23 -16.43
C ARG A 152 -4.66 -21.27 -17.51
N MET A 153 -5.48 -22.31 -17.53
CA MET A 153 -6.51 -22.49 -18.55
C MET A 153 -7.63 -21.46 -18.40
N GLU A 154 -8.03 -21.16 -17.17
CA GLU A 154 -9.02 -20.12 -16.91
C GLU A 154 -8.49 -18.74 -17.33
N LEU A 155 -7.29 -18.37 -16.89
CA LEU A 155 -6.68 -17.08 -17.24
C LEU A 155 -6.42 -16.86 -18.74
N LYS A 156 -6.43 -17.91 -19.58
CA LYS A 156 -6.35 -17.72 -21.04
C LYS A 156 -7.61 -17.07 -21.64
N LYS A 157 -8.74 -17.12 -20.94
CA LYS A 157 -10.02 -16.56 -21.37
C LYS A 157 -10.13 -15.05 -21.10
N HIS A 158 -9.18 -14.47 -20.35
CA HIS A 158 -9.27 -13.13 -19.80
C HIS A 158 -8.20 -12.19 -20.36
N GLN A 159 -8.52 -10.90 -20.41
CA GLN A 159 -7.60 -9.88 -20.94
C GLN A 159 -6.42 -9.66 -20.00
N ARG A 160 -5.22 -9.64 -20.58
CA ARG A 160 -3.98 -9.32 -19.86
C ARG A 160 -3.79 -7.83 -19.77
N VAL A 161 -3.27 -7.38 -18.64
CA VAL A 161 -2.82 -6.01 -18.42
C VAL A 161 -1.37 -5.86 -18.88
N ASN A 162 -1.07 -4.75 -19.54
CA ASN A 162 0.28 -4.52 -20.02
C ASN A 162 1.25 -4.11 -18.89
N ARG A 163 2.55 -4.33 -19.10
CA ARG A 163 3.57 -4.09 -18.08
C ARG A 163 3.68 -2.62 -17.67
N ARG A 164 3.49 -1.69 -18.60
CA ARG A 164 3.61 -0.25 -18.34
C ARG A 164 2.48 0.21 -17.41
N GLU A 165 1.25 -0.16 -17.71
CA GLU A 165 0.07 0.07 -16.86
C GLU A 165 0.28 -0.50 -15.46
N LYS A 166 0.74 -1.75 -15.35
CA LYS A 166 1.04 -2.34 -14.03
C LYS A 166 2.08 -1.54 -13.25
N THR A 167 3.10 -1.02 -13.92
CA THR A 167 4.17 -0.26 -13.26
C THR A 167 3.65 1.10 -12.79
N LEU A 168 2.84 1.77 -13.62
CA LEU A 168 2.22 3.04 -13.26
C LEU A 168 1.22 2.86 -12.11
N HIS A 169 0.38 1.82 -12.19
CA HIS A 169 -0.55 1.45 -11.14
C HIS A 169 0.18 1.13 -9.83
N GLU A 170 1.29 0.38 -9.85
CA GLU A 170 2.09 0.12 -8.64
C GLU A 170 2.51 1.42 -7.95
N LEU A 171 3.06 2.37 -8.71
CA LEU A 171 3.50 3.64 -8.14
C LEU A 171 2.32 4.45 -7.57
N ARG A 172 1.18 4.46 -8.26
CA ARG A 172 -0.02 5.17 -7.82
C ARG A 172 -0.68 4.54 -6.61
N SER A 173 -0.80 3.21 -6.56
CA SER A 173 -1.33 2.50 -5.40
C SER A 173 -0.46 2.74 -4.17
N ILE A 174 0.87 2.77 -4.31
CA ILE A 174 1.77 3.13 -3.20
C ILE A 174 1.53 4.58 -2.74
N ALA A 175 1.31 5.51 -3.68
CA ALA A 175 1.03 6.90 -3.35
C ALA A 175 -0.30 7.03 -2.61
N MET A 176 -1.37 6.40 -3.10
CA MET A 176 -2.67 6.35 -2.43
C MET A 176 -2.56 5.75 -1.03
N TYR A 177 -1.78 4.67 -0.88
CA TYR A 177 -1.58 4.02 0.40
C TYR A 177 -0.90 4.96 1.40
N GLN A 178 0.16 5.63 0.97
CA GLN A 178 0.97 6.51 1.82
C GLN A 178 0.27 7.82 2.16
N PHE A 179 -0.38 8.45 1.18
CA PHE A 179 -0.82 9.85 1.22
C PHE A 179 -2.35 10.02 1.21
N GLY A 180 -3.10 8.96 0.92
CA GLY A 180 -4.57 8.99 0.86
C GLY A 180 -5.12 8.99 -0.56
N GLU A 181 -6.44 8.88 -0.70
CA GLU A 181 -7.14 8.64 -1.99
C GLU A 181 -6.73 9.60 -3.11
N ASN A 182 -6.66 10.91 -2.82
CA ASN A 182 -6.32 11.94 -3.80
C ASN A 182 -4.87 11.86 -4.32
N ALA A 183 -4.01 11.06 -3.69
CA ALA A 183 -2.61 10.93 -4.09
C ALA A 183 -2.39 10.03 -5.31
N TYR A 184 -3.43 9.49 -5.93
CA TYR A 184 -3.31 8.82 -7.22
C TYR A 184 -2.64 9.74 -8.27
N GLU A 185 -2.98 11.02 -8.26
CA GLU A 185 -2.45 12.05 -9.16
C GLU A 185 -1.01 12.49 -8.83
N PHE A 186 -0.46 12.06 -7.69
CA PHE A 186 0.94 12.31 -7.34
C PHE A 186 1.93 11.74 -8.39
N ILE A 187 1.53 10.65 -9.06
CA ILE A 187 2.34 10.00 -10.09
C ILE A 187 1.74 10.30 -11.48
N PRO A 188 2.39 11.17 -12.28
CA PRO A 188 1.92 11.51 -13.62
C PRO A 188 2.23 10.40 -14.64
N ASP A 189 1.56 10.42 -15.79
CA ASP A 189 1.66 9.38 -16.84
C ASP A 189 3.05 9.26 -17.51
N ASN A 190 3.79 10.37 -17.54
CA ASN A 190 5.13 10.49 -18.14
C ASN A 190 6.26 10.09 -17.18
N VAL A 191 5.93 9.52 -16.01
CA VAL A 191 6.89 9.15 -14.98
C VAL A 191 7.95 8.17 -15.49
N LYS A 192 9.20 8.38 -15.07
CA LYS A 192 10.34 7.50 -15.31
C LYS A 192 10.94 7.05 -13.98
N THR A 193 11.19 5.76 -13.86
CA THR A 193 11.88 5.20 -12.69
C THR A 193 13.35 4.95 -12.99
N LYS A 194 14.28 5.44 -12.16
CA LYS A 194 15.74 5.22 -12.30
C LYS A 194 16.36 4.69 -11.01
N GLY A 195 17.22 3.67 -11.13
CA GLY A 195 17.94 3.07 -9.99
C GLY A 195 17.77 1.55 -9.97
N MET A 196 18.70 0.85 -9.30
CA MET A 196 18.68 -0.61 -9.25
C MET A 196 17.74 -1.12 -8.14
N TYR A 197 18.10 -0.86 -6.89
CA TYR A 197 17.33 -1.24 -5.70
C TYR A 197 16.28 -0.18 -5.36
N HIS A 198 16.69 0.96 -4.78
CA HIS A 198 15.80 2.12 -4.65
C HIS A 198 15.54 2.77 -6.01
N LYS A 199 14.32 3.30 -6.20
CA LYS A 199 13.90 3.89 -7.48
C LYS A 199 13.64 5.38 -7.29
N ARG A 200 14.38 6.21 -8.03
CA ARG A 200 14.04 7.62 -8.21
C ARG A 200 12.84 7.72 -9.14
N ILE A 201 11.85 8.49 -8.74
CA ILE A 201 10.63 8.77 -9.48
C ILE A 201 10.81 10.14 -10.11
N LEU A 202 10.87 10.17 -11.45
CA LEU A 202 11.21 11.36 -12.22
C LEU A 202 10.05 11.75 -13.13
N SER A 203 9.71 13.03 -13.18
CA SER A 203 8.83 13.62 -14.19
C SER A 203 9.53 14.83 -14.79
N ASP A 204 9.55 14.94 -16.12
CA ASP A 204 10.13 16.08 -16.85
C ASP A 204 11.55 16.46 -16.39
N GLY A 205 12.36 15.43 -16.10
CA GLY A 205 13.74 15.59 -15.62
C GLY A 205 13.89 15.94 -14.14
N LYS A 206 12.80 16.26 -13.43
CA LYS A 206 12.79 16.56 -12.00
C LYS A 206 12.46 15.31 -11.17
N GLN A 207 13.12 15.15 -10.03
CA GLN A 207 12.84 14.06 -9.10
C GLN A 207 11.69 14.45 -8.17
N LEU A 208 10.57 13.72 -8.25
CA LEU A 208 9.40 13.89 -7.38
C LEU A 208 9.66 13.25 -6.02
N ALA A 209 10.18 12.02 -6.04
CA ALA A 209 10.44 11.23 -4.84
C ALA A 209 11.48 10.13 -5.08
N LEU A 210 11.93 9.52 -3.98
CA LEU A 210 12.66 8.26 -3.96
C LEU A 210 11.77 7.17 -3.36
N LEU A 211 11.41 6.15 -4.14
CA LEU A 211 10.79 4.94 -3.62
C LEU A 211 11.85 4.10 -2.88
N ASN A 212 11.73 4.08 -1.56
CA ASN A 212 12.59 3.28 -0.70
C ASN A 212 12.06 1.84 -0.61
N LYS A 213 12.74 0.92 -1.28
CA LYS A 213 12.39 -0.51 -1.31
C LYS A 213 12.59 -1.28 0.01
N ASP A 214 13.22 -0.69 1.04
CA ASP A 214 13.30 -1.32 2.38
C ASP A 214 11.98 -1.20 3.15
N HIS A 215 11.17 -0.19 2.83
CA HIS A 215 9.89 0.07 3.50
C HIS A 215 8.69 0.19 2.54
N GLY A 216 8.94 0.19 1.24
CA GLY A 216 7.93 0.28 0.18
C GLY A 216 7.30 1.64 -0.02
N LEU A 217 7.82 2.69 0.62
CA LEU A 217 7.22 4.03 0.64
C LEU A 217 8.11 5.08 -0.03
N PHE A 218 7.49 6.17 -0.48
CA PHE A 218 8.17 7.31 -1.05
C PHE A 218 8.83 8.18 0.02
N ARG A 219 10.00 8.71 -0.31
CA ARG A 219 10.62 9.85 0.37
C ARG A 219 10.53 11.06 -0.56
N LEU A 220 9.98 12.17 -0.08
CA LEU A 220 9.69 13.32 -0.92
C LEU A 220 10.95 14.11 -1.29
N ASN A 221 10.92 14.68 -2.48
CA ASN A 221 11.78 15.78 -2.91
C ASN A 221 10.91 17.03 -3.12
N LEU A 222 11.52 18.22 -3.19
CA LEU A 222 10.78 19.48 -3.36
C LEU A 222 9.77 19.46 -4.53
N PRO A 223 10.12 18.97 -5.74
CA PRO A 223 9.14 18.92 -6.83
C PRO A 223 7.91 18.03 -6.53
N GLY A 224 8.08 16.96 -5.74
CA GLY A 224 6.94 16.16 -5.28
C GLY A 224 6.16 16.84 -4.15
N GLY A 225 6.84 17.67 -3.33
CA GLY A 225 6.21 18.52 -2.34
C GLY A 225 5.25 19.53 -2.96
N GLU A 226 5.62 20.14 -4.09
CA GLU A 226 4.72 21.04 -4.85
C GLU A 226 3.43 20.32 -5.27
N ILE A 227 3.55 19.11 -5.84
CA ILE A 227 2.38 18.32 -6.25
C ILE A 227 1.48 17.99 -5.04
N LEU A 228 2.06 17.58 -3.91
CA LEU A 228 1.27 17.30 -2.71
C LEU A 228 0.63 18.56 -2.11
N LYS A 229 1.29 19.72 -2.20
CA LYS A 229 0.72 21.01 -1.80
C LYS A 229 -0.50 21.35 -2.67
N ASP A 230 -0.40 21.19 -3.98
CA ASP A 230 -1.52 21.41 -4.91
C ASP A 230 -2.70 20.45 -4.65
N LEU A 231 -2.41 19.23 -4.21
CA LEU A 231 -3.42 18.24 -3.81
C LEU A 231 -3.98 18.46 -2.38
N GLY A 232 -3.42 19.40 -1.61
CA GLY A 232 -3.87 19.67 -0.24
C GLY A 232 -3.48 18.59 0.78
N ILE A 233 -2.39 17.85 0.56
CA ILE A 233 -2.05 16.65 1.35
C ILE A 233 -0.87 16.93 2.28
N HIS A 234 -1.03 16.61 3.58
CA HIS A 234 0.04 16.60 4.58
C HIS A 234 0.81 17.94 4.67
N ILE A 235 0.07 19.04 4.61
CA ILE A 235 0.62 20.41 4.64
C ILE A 235 0.86 20.84 6.09
N VAL A 236 2.02 21.46 6.32
CA VAL A 236 2.42 22.11 7.58
C VAL A 236 2.77 23.56 7.27
N ASN A 237 2.04 24.51 7.84
CA ASN A 237 2.20 25.94 7.61
C ASN A 237 3.06 26.57 8.70
N ILE A 238 4.04 27.37 8.29
CA ILE A 238 4.92 28.17 9.14
C ILE A 238 4.89 29.65 8.72
N ASP A 239 5.31 30.55 9.62
CA ASP A 239 5.38 32.01 9.37
C ASP A 239 6.81 32.57 9.39
N PHE A 240 7.83 31.72 9.54
CA PHE A 240 9.24 32.11 9.64
C PHE A 240 10.08 31.55 8.48
N ASN A 241 11.28 32.09 8.29
CA ASN A 241 12.22 31.60 7.27
C ASN A 241 12.85 30.27 7.71
N LEU A 242 12.74 29.24 6.86
CA LEU A 242 13.24 27.90 7.17
C LEU A 242 14.77 27.80 7.00
N GLU A 243 15.51 28.21 8.03
CA GLU A 243 16.98 28.27 8.00
C GLU A 243 17.68 27.04 8.56
N THR A 244 16.97 26.14 9.22
CA THR A 244 17.52 24.90 9.78
C THR A 244 16.83 23.65 9.21
N ASN A 245 17.28 22.47 9.61
CA ASN A 245 16.68 21.19 9.20
C ASN A 245 15.58 20.70 10.17
N THR A 246 15.09 21.59 11.03
CA THR A 246 14.14 21.24 12.09
C THR A 246 13.08 22.32 12.19
N VAL A 247 11.82 21.91 12.19
CA VAL A 247 10.68 22.78 12.53
C VAL A 247 10.17 22.35 13.89
N PHE A 248 10.24 23.26 14.86
CA PHE A 248 9.71 23.04 16.20
C PHE A 248 8.21 23.34 16.23
N ALA A 249 7.46 22.59 17.05
CA ALA A 249 6.01 22.75 17.16
C ALA A 249 5.55 24.20 17.43
N PRO A 250 6.21 24.99 18.31
CA PRO A 250 5.84 26.40 18.52
C PRO A 250 5.88 27.31 17.30
N GLY A 251 6.64 26.93 16.25
CA GLY A 251 6.71 27.67 14.99
C GLY A 251 5.67 27.23 13.96
N ILE A 252 4.88 26.20 14.23
CA ILE A 252 3.85 25.70 13.32
C ILE A 252 2.53 26.42 13.62
N LYS A 253 1.95 27.04 12.59
CA LYS A 253 0.65 27.73 12.72
C LYS A 253 -0.54 26.82 12.48
N LYS A 254 -0.38 25.89 11.54
CA LYS A 254 -1.42 24.96 11.14
C LYS A 254 -0.81 23.72 10.52
N ALA A 255 -1.34 22.54 10.82
CA ALA A 255 -0.93 21.29 10.22
C ALA A 255 -2.16 20.44 9.85
N ASP A 256 -2.04 19.65 8.79
CA ASP A 256 -3.07 18.67 8.44
C ASP A 256 -3.21 17.62 9.56
N HIS A 257 -4.38 17.54 10.18
CA HIS A 257 -4.67 16.60 11.29
C HIS A 257 -4.62 15.12 10.89
N LYS A 258 -4.59 14.81 9.59
CA LYS A 258 -4.38 13.43 9.10
C LYS A 258 -2.93 12.97 9.22
N ILE A 259 -1.98 13.88 9.40
CA ILE A 259 -0.55 13.57 9.58
C ILE A 259 -0.37 12.73 10.84
N ILE A 260 0.33 11.61 10.69
CA ILE A 260 0.83 10.81 11.81
C ILE A 260 2.37 10.80 11.85
N PRO A 261 2.99 10.40 12.97
CA PRO A 261 4.43 10.27 13.04
C PRO A 261 5.01 9.40 11.93
N ASN A 262 6.12 9.86 11.36
CA ASN A 262 6.85 9.30 10.21
C ASN A 262 6.25 9.53 8.82
N ASP A 263 5.07 10.16 8.69
CA ASP A 263 4.56 10.58 7.39
C ASP A 263 5.52 11.59 6.74
N GLU A 264 5.62 11.54 5.40
CA GLU A 264 6.27 12.62 4.68
C GLU A 264 5.29 13.81 4.61
N VAL A 265 5.83 15.00 4.85
CA VAL A 265 5.06 16.25 4.96
C VAL A 265 5.67 17.35 4.10
N VAL A 266 4.82 18.31 3.72
CA VAL A 266 5.20 19.50 2.97
C VAL A 266 5.13 20.70 3.90
N VAL A 267 6.24 21.44 4.00
CA VAL A 267 6.31 22.67 4.80
C VAL A 267 6.13 23.87 3.88
N VAL A 268 5.12 24.67 4.20
CA VAL A 268 4.65 25.80 3.39
C VAL A 268 4.76 27.09 4.18
N LYS A 269 5.22 28.15 3.50
CA LYS A 269 5.20 29.52 4.00
C LYS A 269 4.61 30.41 2.91
N ASP A 270 3.60 31.21 3.24
CA ASP A 270 2.96 32.15 2.29
C ASP A 270 2.57 31.47 0.97
N ASP A 271 1.92 30.30 1.08
CA ASP A 271 1.51 29.44 -0.04
C ASP A 271 2.66 28.90 -0.92
N THR A 272 3.91 29.05 -0.50
CA THR A 272 5.10 28.52 -1.20
C THR A 272 5.70 27.35 -0.43
N VAL A 273 6.04 26.26 -1.13
CA VAL A 273 6.75 25.14 -0.51
C VAL A 273 8.18 25.56 -0.19
N VAL A 274 8.50 25.58 1.10
CA VAL A 274 9.85 25.93 1.59
C VAL A 274 10.65 24.69 1.98
N GLY A 275 9.99 23.56 2.23
CA GLY A 275 10.66 22.30 2.54
C GLY A 275 9.78 21.07 2.49
N VAL A 276 10.43 19.91 2.46
CA VAL A 276 9.80 18.60 2.66
C VAL A 276 10.57 17.82 3.73
N GLY A 277 9.85 17.05 4.52
CA GLY A 277 10.41 16.39 5.68
C GLY A 277 9.59 15.20 6.17
N LYS A 278 9.89 14.77 7.39
CA LYS A 278 9.11 13.77 8.12
C LYS A 278 8.50 14.36 9.37
N ALA A 279 7.23 14.05 9.60
CA ALA A 279 6.55 14.34 10.84
C ALA A 279 7.16 13.52 11.99
N ILE A 280 7.34 14.15 13.15
CA ILE A 280 7.76 13.51 14.40
C ILE A 280 6.57 13.31 15.35
N MET A 281 5.56 14.17 15.24
CA MET A 281 4.30 14.13 15.99
C MET A 281 3.12 14.20 15.01
N THR A 282 1.90 13.99 15.51
CA THR A 282 0.67 14.15 14.73
C THR A 282 0.44 15.62 14.35
N GLY A 283 -0.36 15.87 13.31
CA GLY A 283 -0.72 17.24 12.92
C GLY A 283 -1.38 18.03 14.06
N ARG A 284 -2.20 17.37 14.88
CA ARG A 284 -2.82 17.98 16.06
C ARG A 284 -1.79 18.40 17.11
N GLU A 285 -0.84 17.52 17.45
CA GLU A 285 0.24 17.84 18.39
C GLU A 285 1.12 18.99 17.87
N MET A 286 1.33 19.09 16.55
CA MET A 286 2.07 20.22 15.97
C MET A 286 1.44 21.58 16.25
N GLU A 287 0.12 21.64 16.39
CA GLU A 287 -0.62 22.88 16.69
C GLU A 287 -0.76 23.14 18.20
N GLU A 288 -0.91 22.09 19.00
CA GLU A 288 -1.20 22.20 20.44
C GLU A 288 0.06 22.26 21.33
N CYS A 289 1.19 21.68 20.88
CA CYS A 289 2.38 21.56 21.73
C CYS A 289 3.24 22.84 21.75
N GLY A 290 3.51 23.34 22.97
CA GLY A 290 4.40 24.48 23.20
C GLY A 290 5.90 24.18 23.17
N ASN A 291 6.31 22.94 22.88
CA ASN A 291 7.71 22.55 22.71
C ASN A 291 7.84 21.27 21.88
N GLY A 292 9.07 20.91 21.51
CA GLY A 292 9.38 19.68 20.77
C GLY A 292 9.51 19.87 19.26
N ILE A 293 10.00 18.84 18.58
CA ILE A 293 10.22 18.83 17.13
C ILE A 293 8.94 18.40 16.43
N GLY A 294 8.36 19.25 15.60
CA GLY A 294 7.22 18.88 14.75
C GLY A 294 7.66 18.13 13.50
N VAL A 295 8.60 18.71 12.75
CA VAL A 295 9.07 18.16 11.47
C VAL A 295 10.60 18.13 11.41
N LYS A 296 11.16 16.98 10.99
CA LYS A 296 12.56 16.88 10.55
C LYS A 296 12.64 17.09 9.04
N ILE A 297 13.24 18.19 8.62
CA ILE A 297 13.40 18.55 7.21
C ILE A 297 14.46 17.66 6.57
N LYS A 298 14.18 17.23 5.34
CA LYS A 298 15.15 16.52 4.51
C LYS A 298 15.69 17.39 3.38
N HIS A 299 14.80 18.12 2.72
CA HIS A 299 15.13 19.00 1.61
C HIS A 299 14.41 20.33 1.84
N ARG A 300 15.09 21.44 1.58
CA ARG A 300 14.53 22.79 1.65
C ARG A 300 14.99 23.63 0.47
N VAL A 301 14.22 24.66 0.18
CA VAL A 301 14.68 25.75 -0.69
C VAL A 301 15.85 26.44 0.01
N LYS A 302 16.90 26.77 -0.76
CA LYS A 302 18.08 27.46 -0.23
C LYS A 302 17.85 28.96 -0.24
#